data_AF-A0A852H3J9-F1
#
_entry.id   AF-A0A852H3J9-F1
#
_cell.length_a   1.000
_cell.length_b   1.000
_cell.length_c   1.000
_cell.angle_alpha   90.00
_cell.angle_beta   90.00
_cell.angle_gamma   90.00
#
_symmetry.space_group_name_H-M   'P 1'
#
loop_
_entity.id
_entity.type
_entity.pdbx_description
1 polymer ?
#
loop_
_entity_poly.entity_id
_entity_poly.type
_entity_poly.pdbx_seq_one_letter_code
_entity_poly.pdbx_strand_id
1 'polypeptide(L)'
;QELNKRLTVHVSSFLHRLRKLMCRLLAGQTDTATSFSCHHIAGSLSLHVKSELSGLPFYWDFHCCPAPVEMVSRHLVRPLIRMSLALQYQVQGLTSLLLQKDAEIEDYRESGATLSRDRLRTEPFQEQAFQQNFMAEVRSGAS
;
A
#
# COMPACT_ATOMS: atom_id res chain seq x y z
N GLN A 1 -9.03 14.02 -29.55
CA GLN A 1 -10.16 14.83 -30.04
C GLN A 1 -11.43 14.00 -30.27
N GLU A 2 -11.32 12.73 -30.65
CA GLU A 2 -12.46 11.85 -30.93
C GLU A 2 -13.48 11.72 -29.77
N LEU A 3 -13.01 11.51 -28.54
CA LEU A 3 -13.87 11.36 -27.34
C LEU A 3 -14.47 12.69 -26.84
N ASN A 4 -13.87 13.82 -27.20
CA ASN A 4 -14.31 15.15 -26.76
C ASN A 4 -14.31 16.11 -27.97
N LYS A 5 -15.23 15.89 -28.91
CA LYS A 5 -15.24 16.56 -30.24
C LYS A 5 -15.28 18.09 -30.19
N ARG A 6 -15.78 18.67 -29.09
CA ARG A 6 -15.90 20.12 -28.89
C ARG A 6 -14.76 20.73 -28.07
N LEU A 7 -13.79 19.91 -27.65
CA LEU A 7 -12.72 20.33 -26.75
C LEU A 7 -11.51 20.83 -27.54
N THR A 8 -11.31 22.15 -27.52
CA THR A 8 -10.12 22.81 -28.09
C THR A 8 -9.23 23.27 -26.95
N VAL A 9 -8.31 22.41 -26.50
CA VAL A 9 -7.39 22.68 -25.39
C VAL A 9 -5.98 22.24 -25.73
N HIS A 10 -4.99 22.87 -25.10
CA HIS A 10 -3.60 22.44 -25.20
C HIS A 10 -3.41 21.06 -24.51
N VAL A 11 -2.52 20.24 -25.07
CA VAL A 11 -2.25 18.88 -24.56
C VAL A 11 -1.81 18.91 -23.10
N SER A 12 -1.02 19.90 -22.68
CA SER A 12 -0.59 20.02 -21.27
C SER A 12 -1.76 20.24 -20.31
N SER A 13 -2.74 21.07 -20.66
CA SER A 13 -3.95 21.30 -19.85
C SER A 13 -4.79 20.02 -19.74
N PHE A 14 -4.86 19.27 -20.84
CA PHE A 14 -5.53 17.97 -20.88
C PHE A 14 -4.84 16.93 -19.97
N LEU A 15 -3.52 16.79 -20.07
CA LEU A 15 -2.75 15.88 -19.22
C LEU A 15 -2.80 16.29 -17.75
N HIS A 16 -2.76 17.59 -17.46
CA HIS A 16 -2.91 18.11 -16.10
C HIS A 16 -4.28 17.71 -15.50
N ARG A 17 -5.34 17.80 -16.31
CA ARG A 17 -6.68 17.37 -15.92
C ARG A 17 -6.72 15.86 -15.65
N LEU A 18 -6.17 15.02 -16.52
CA LEU A 18 -6.09 13.57 -16.31
C LEU A 18 -5.33 13.24 -15.02
N ARG A 19 -4.17 13.88 -14.80
CA ARG A 19 -3.39 13.71 -13.56
C ARG A 19 -4.24 14.03 -12.33
N LYS A 20 -4.98 15.14 -12.33
CA LYS A 20 -5.84 15.53 -11.20
C LYS A 20 -6.92 14.49 -10.91
N LEU A 21 -7.54 13.93 -11.95
CA LEU A 21 -8.54 12.87 -11.80
C LEU A 21 -7.91 11.59 -11.23
N MET A 22 -6.78 11.15 -11.78
CA MET A 22 -6.07 9.95 -11.32
C MET A 22 -5.55 10.08 -9.89
N CYS A 23 -4.93 11.22 -9.53
CA CYS A 23 -4.41 11.42 -8.18
C CYS A 23 -5.50 11.36 -7.12
N ARG A 24 -6.70 11.89 -7.39
CA ARG A 24 -7.85 11.77 -6.47
C ARG A 24 -8.28 10.32 -6.31
N LEU A 25 -8.47 9.62 -7.43
CA LEU A 25 -8.84 8.21 -7.43
C LEU A 25 -7.83 7.35 -6.66
N LEU A 26 -6.54 7.49 -6.95
CA LEU A 26 -5.46 6.74 -6.29
C LEU A 26 -5.31 7.09 -4.81
N ALA A 27 -5.74 8.29 -4.40
CA ALA A 27 -5.83 8.69 -3.00
C ALA A 27 -7.12 8.22 -2.32
N GLY A 28 -7.97 7.44 -2.99
CA GLY A 28 -9.26 6.96 -2.47
C GLY A 28 -10.35 8.03 -2.38
N GLN A 29 -10.16 9.20 -3.01
CA GLN A 29 -11.14 10.28 -3.04
C GLN A 29 -12.08 10.09 -4.23
N THR A 30 -13.33 9.75 -3.96
CA THR A 30 -14.38 9.61 -4.99
C THR A 30 -15.23 10.87 -5.06
N ASP A 31 -15.68 11.20 -6.26
CA ASP A 31 -16.57 12.33 -6.56
C ASP A 31 -17.74 11.76 -7.37
N THR A 32 -18.98 12.11 -7.03
CA THR A 32 -20.17 11.67 -7.78
C THR A 32 -20.13 12.09 -9.24
N ALA A 33 -19.39 13.16 -9.56
CA ALA A 33 -19.21 13.65 -10.93
C ALA A 33 -18.17 12.85 -11.74
N THR A 34 -17.45 11.90 -11.14
CA THR A 34 -16.41 11.10 -11.82
C THR A 34 -16.69 9.60 -11.67
N SER A 35 -16.82 8.90 -12.79
CA SER A 35 -16.94 7.45 -12.82
C SER A 35 -15.79 6.80 -13.59
N PHE A 36 -15.39 5.62 -13.11
CA PHE A 36 -14.37 4.78 -13.72
C PHE A 36 -15.00 3.43 -14.05
N SER A 37 -14.73 2.93 -15.25
CA SER A 37 -15.08 1.56 -15.62
C SER A 37 -13.93 0.90 -16.35
N CYS A 38 -13.87 -0.42 -16.30
CA CYS A 38 -12.77 -1.18 -16.83
C CYS A 38 -13.31 -2.33 -17.67
N HIS A 39 -12.80 -2.47 -18.88
CA HIS A 39 -13.16 -3.56 -19.78
C HIS A 39 -11.89 -4.31 -20.19
N HIS A 40 -11.95 -5.63 -20.09
CA HIS A 40 -10.89 -6.50 -20.58
C HIS A 40 -11.35 -7.15 -21.89
N ILE A 41 -10.61 -6.92 -22.97
CA ILE A 41 -10.96 -7.42 -24.31
C ILE A 41 -9.72 -8.00 -24.96
N ALA A 42 -9.76 -9.28 -25.31
CA ALA A 42 -8.74 -9.98 -26.09
C ALA A 42 -7.29 -9.78 -25.60
N GLY A 43 -7.07 -9.77 -24.28
CA GLY A 43 -5.74 -9.59 -23.68
C GLY A 43 -5.28 -8.13 -23.57
N SER A 44 -6.15 -7.17 -23.87
CA SER A 44 -5.94 -5.75 -23.62
C SER A 44 -6.90 -5.25 -22.53
N LEU A 45 -6.50 -4.19 -21.83
CA LEU A 45 -7.29 -3.55 -20.78
C LEU A 45 -7.64 -2.14 -21.23
N SER A 46 -8.93 -1.81 -21.27
CA SER A 46 -9.41 -0.44 -21.51
C SER A 46 -10.02 0.13 -20.22
N LEU A 47 -9.39 1.17 -19.68
CA LEU A 47 -9.90 1.90 -18.52
C LEU A 47 -10.58 3.19 -18.99
N HIS A 48 -11.88 3.28 -18.79
CA HIS A 48 -12.69 4.41 -19.17
C HIS A 48 -12.87 5.36 -17.99
N VAL A 49 -12.74 6.64 -18.27
CA VAL A 49 -12.92 7.75 -17.34
C VAL A 49 -14.02 8.63 -17.89
N LYS A 50 -15.09 8.79 -17.12
CA LYS A 50 -16.12 9.81 -17.36
C LYS A 50 -16.08 10.79 -16.20
N SER A 51 -15.97 12.07 -16.52
CA SER A 51 -15.98 13.15 -15.52
C SER A 51 -16.66 14.40 -16.06
N GLU A 52 -16.74 15.46 -15.26
CA GLU A 52 -17.27 16.76 -15.70
C GLU A 52 -16.19 17.86 -15.70
N LEU A 53 -16.09 18.62 -16.79
CA LEU A 53 -15.24 19.79 -16.92
C LEU A 53 -16.11 21.01 -17.20
N SER A 54 -16.28 21.88 -16.20
CA SER A 54 -17.05 23.14 -16.31
C SER A 54 -18.49 22.91 -16.80
N GLY A 55 -19.22 21.96 -16.21
CA GLY A 55 -20.58 21.61 -16.62
C GLY A 55 -20.67 20.73 -17.87
N LEU A 56 -19.56 20.42 -18.53
CA LEU A 56 -19.54 19.62 -19.74
C LEU A 56 -18.97 18.22 -19.48
N PRO A 57 -19.53 17.18 -20.13
CA PRO A 57 -19.01 15.83 -19.96
C PRO A 57 -17.62 15.70 -20.60
N PHE A 58 -16.72 15.05 -19.88
CA PHE A 58 -15.34 14.78 -20.27
C PHE A 58 -15.08 13.29 -20.24
N TYR A 59 -14.57 12.75 -21.35
CA TYR A 59 -14.32 11.31 -21.52
C TYR A 59 -12.85 11.03 -21.83
N TRP A 60 -12.32 9.95 -21.29
CA TRP A 60 -11.00 9.47 -21.64
C TRP A 60 -10.86 7.96 -21.47
N ASP A 61 -10.23 7.32 -22.44
CA ASP A 61 -9.96 5.90 -22.42
C ASP A 61 -8.44 5.67 -22.37
N PHE A 62 -7.97 4.93 -21.38
CA PHE A 62 -6.63 4.38 -21.37
C PHE A 62 -6.67 2.99 -21.98
N HIS A 63 -6.05 2.82 -23.14
CA HIS A 63 -5.85 1.52 -23.77
C HIS A 63 -4.50 0.96 -23.37
N CYS A 64 -4.51 -0.10 -22.59
CA CYS A 64 -3.34 -0.74 -22.03
C CYS A 64 -3.14 -2.10 -22.71
N CYS A 65 -1.90 -2.38 -23.09
CA CYS A 65 -1.45 -3.71 -23.50
C CYS A 65 -0.78 -4.43 -22.32
N PRO A 66 -0.59 -5.76 -22.41
CA PRO A 66 0.23 -6.49 -21.44
C PRO A 66 1.59 -5.81 -21.27
N ALA A 67 1.99 -5.57 -20.01
CA ALA A 67 3.26 -4.93 -19.72
C ALA A 67 4.42 -5.88 -20.08
N PRO A 68 5.53 -5.36 -20.64
CA PRO A 68 6.74 -6.16 -20.86
C PRO A 68 7.26 -6.73 -19.54
N VAL A 69 7.88 -7.91 -19.60
CA VAL A 69 8.47 -8.59 -18.42
C VAL A 69 9.45 -7.68 -17.69
N GLU A 70 10.23 -6.86 -18.40
CA GLU A 70 11.15 -5.89 -17.78
C GLU A 70 10.40 -4.88 -16.91
N MET A 71 9.26 -4.37 -17.37
CA MET A 71 8.45 -3.41 -16.62
C MET A 71 7.87 -4.06 -15.36
N VAL A 72 7.36 -5.30 -15.47
CA VAL A 72 6.86 -6.08 -14.34
C VAL A 72 7.99 -6.34 -13.33
N SER A 73 9.17 -6.73 -13.81
CA SER A 73 10.33 -6.97 -12.95
C SER A 73 10.77 -5.71 -12.21
N ARG A 74 10.86 -4.58 -12.91
CA ARG A 74 11.33 -3.30 -12.37
C ARG A 74 10.37 -2.67 -11.38
N HIS A 75 9.06 -2.75 -11.63
CA HIS A 75 8.06 -2.02 -10.85
C HIS A 75 7.32 -2.88 -9.83
N LEU A 76 7.36 -4.22 -9.94
CA LEU A 76 6.70 -5.13 -9.01
C LEU A 76 7.70 -6.09 -8.35
N VAL A 77 8.34 -6.96 -9.14
CA VAL A 77 9.13 -8.08 -8.57
C VAL A 77 10.30 -7.60 -7.72
N ARG A 78 11.19 -6.77 -8.29
CA ARG A 78 12.37 -6.27 -7.57
C ARG A 78 12.01 -5.40 -6.37
N PRO A 79 11.07 -4.43 -6.46
CA PRO A 79 10.62 -3.66 -5.30
C PRO A 79 10.03 -4.54 -4.20
N LEU A 80 9.14 -5.49 -4.52
CA LEU A 80 8.50 -6.33 -3.51
C LEU A 80 9.53 -7.22 -2.79
N ILE A 81 10.47 -7.84 -3.50
CA ILE A 81 11.54 -8.62 -2.88
C ILE A 81 12.37 -7.74 -1.92
N ARG A 82 12.75 -6.54 -2.36
CA ARG A 82 13.53 -5.61 -1.53
C ARG A 82 12.75 -5.17 -0.29
N MET A 83 11.46 -4.90 -0.44
CA MET A 83 10.59 -4.55 0.69
C MET A 83 10.46 -5.72 1.67
N SER A 84 10.25 -6.94 1.20
CA SER A 84 10.20 -8.14 2.05
C SER A 84 11.50 -8.34 2.82
N LEU A 85 12.66 -8.17 2.17
CA LEU A 85 13.96 -8.24 2.84
C LEU A 85 14.13 -7.13 3.88
N ALA A 86 13.76 -5.88 3.55
CA ALA A 86 13.84 -4.76 4.48
C ALA A 86 12.96 -4.99 5.72
N LEU A 87 11.73 -5.48 5.53
CA LEU A 87 10.83 -5.84 6.61
C LEU A 87 11.40 -6.99 7.46
N GLN A 88 11.99 -8.01 6.83
CA GLN A 88 12.65 -9.11 7.57
C GLN A 88 13.79 -8.60 8.46
N TYR A 89 14.64 -7.70 7.94
CA TYR A 89 15.69 -7.08 8.74
C TYR A 89 15.14 -6.22 9.88
N GLN A 90 14.04 -5.48 9.64
CA GLN A 90 13.37 -4.73 10.70
C GLN A 90 12.85 -5.64 11.80
N VAL A 91 12.19 -6.75 11.46
CA VAL A 91 11.71 -7.75 12.42
C VAL A 91 12.88 -8.29 13.24
N GLN A 92 13.98 -8.69 12.61
CA GLN A 92 15.17 -9.18 13.30
C GLN A 92 15.76 -8.13 14.25
N GLY A 93 15.90 -6.88 13.79
CA GLY A 93 16.42 -5.79 14.61
C GLY A 93 15.53 -5.50 15.84
N LEU A 94 14.21 -5.52 15.67
CA LEU A 94 13.25 -5.36 16.76
C LEU A 94 13.29 -6.53 17.74
N THR A 95 13.38 -7.77 17.25
CA THR A 95 13.57 -8.96 18.09
C THR A 95 14.83 -8.84 18.94
N SER A 96 15.97 -8.47 18.35
CA SER A 96 17.21 -8.29 19.12
C SER A 96 17.09 -7.20 20.18
N LEU A 97 16.40 -6.09 19.86
CA LEU A 97 16.16 -5.01 20.80
C LEU A 97 15.26 -5.46 21.98
N LEU A 98 14.22 -6.25 21.71
CA LEU A 98 13.35 -6.79 22.75
C LEU A 98 14.12 -7.72 23.69
N LEU A 99 14.93 -8.63 23.16
CA LEU A 99 15.77 -9.53 23.97
C LEU A 99 16.77 -8.75 24.83
N GLN A 100 17.37 -7.69 24.29
CA GLN A 100 18.25 -6.82 25.06
C GLN A 100 17.50 -6.11 26.20
N LYS A 101 16.25 -5.69 25.95
CA LYS A 101 15.41 -5.04 26.97
C LYS A 101 14.96 -6.01 28.06
N ASP A 102 14.66 -7.25 27.70
CA ASP A 102 14.34 -8.28 28.69
C ASP A 102 15.55 -8.60 29.60
N ALA A 103 16.76 -8.65 29.04
CA ALA A 103 17.98 -8.81 29.82
C ALA A 103 18.21 -7.63 30.77
N GLU A 104 17.96 -6.39 30.31
CA GLU A 104 18.04 -5.18 31.16
C GLU A 104 17.00 -5.23 32.30
N ILE A 105 15.78 -5.68 32.03
CA ILE A 105 14.73 -5.85 33.05
C ILE A 105 15.14 -6.90 34.08
N GLU A 106 15.72 -8.01 33.65
CA GLU A 106 16.17 -9.06 34.58
C GLU A 106 17.33 -8.59 35.46
N ASP A 107 18.29 -7.84 34.92
CA ASP A 107 19.39 -7.23 35.69
C ASP A 107 18.87 -6.29 36.81
N TYR A 108 17.85 -5.48 36.52
CA TYR A 108 17.20 -4.66 37.56
C TYR A 108 16.59 -5.53 38.66
N ARG A 109 15.99 -6.68 38.32
CA ARG A 109 15.37 -7.59 39.29
C ARG A 109 16.42 -8.29 40.14
N GLU A 110 17.49 -8.77 39.53
CA GLU A 110 18.63 -9.39 40.21
C GLU A 110 19.33 -8.39 41.16
N SER A 111 19.37 -7.11 40.78
CA SER A 111 19.89 -6.01 41.60
C SER A 111 18.95 -5.58 42.74
N GLY A 112 17.79 -6.21 42.89
CA GLY A 112 16.83 -5.95 43.96
C GLY A 112 15.85 -4.79 43.70
N ALA A 113 15.79 -4.27 42.46
CA ALA A 113 14.79 -3.27 42.11
C ALA A 113 13.38 -3.86 42.16
N THR A 114 12.42 -3.07 42.65
CA THR A 114 11.02 -3.47 42.76
C THR A 114 10.14 -2.61 41.87
N LEU A 115 9.17 -3.25 41.22
CA LEU A 115 8.24 -2.56 40.33
C LEU A 115 7.16 -1.85 41.15
N SER A 116 7.07 -0.52 41.01
CA SER A 116 6.05 0.28 41.73
C SER A 116 4.61 0.04 41.25
N ARG A 117 4.43 -0.46 40.02
CA ARG A 117 3.14 -0.66 39.36
C ARG A 117 3.14 -1.99 38.61
N ASP A 118 2.63 -3.04 39.24
CA ASP A 118 2.66 -4.41 38.69
C ASP A 118 2.06 -4.54 37.29
N ARG A 119 1.05 -3.73 36.95
CA ARG A 119 0.41 -3.71 35.62
C ARG A 119 1.36 -3.30 34.47
N LEU A 120 2.54 -2.76 34.76
CA LEU A 120 3.55 -2.42 33.76
C LEU A 120 4.48 -3.58 33.43
N ARG A 121 4.40 -4.68 34.18
CA ARG A 121 5.20 -5.88 33.93
C ARG A 121 4.79 -6.49 32.60
N THR A 122 5.78 -6.75 31.75
CA THR A 122 5.63 -7.48 30.51
C THR A 122 6.10 -8.92 30.71
N GLU A 123 5.52 -9.85 29.96
CA GLU A 123 6.08 -11.20 29.83
C GLU A 123 7.34 -11.14 28.96
N PRO A 124 8.38 -11.96 29.24
CA PRO A 124 9.58 -12.02 28.42
C PRO A 124 9.24 -12.35 26.96
N PHE A 125 9.88 -11.64 26.03
CA PHE A 125 9.65 -11.83 24.61
C PHE A 125 10.17 -13.19 24.14
N GLN A 126 9.31 -13.94 23.44
CA GLN A 126 9.64 -15.23 22.84
C GLN A 126 9.34 -15.19 21.35
N GLU A 127 10.39 -15.14 20.52
CA GLU A 127 10.25 -14.97 19.06
C GLU A 127 9.39 -16.07 18.42
N GLN A 128 9.63 -17.34 18.76
CA GLN A 128 8.89 -18.45 18.15
C GLN A 128 7.40 -18.42 18.52
N ALA A 129 7.07 -18.16 19.80
CA ALA A 129 5.69 -18.05 20.24
C ALA A 129 4.99 -16.86 19.57
N PHE A 130 5.68 -15.72 19.46
CA PHE A 130 5.17 -14.55 18.75
C PHE A 130 4.87 -14.86 17.28
N GLN A 131 5.81 -15.50 16.56
CA GLN A 131 5.61 -15.86 15.15
C GLN A 131 4.44 -16.83 14.95
N GLN A 132 4.30 -17.83 15.83
CA GLN A 132 3.19 -18.78 15.78
C GLN A 132 1.85 -18.09 16.01
N ASN A 133 1.75 -17.24 17.04
CA ASN A 133 0.54 -16.50 17.36
C ASN A 133 0.17 -15.51 16.25
N PHE A 134 1.13 -14.75 15.75
CA PHE A 134 0.92 -13.81 14.65
C PHE A 134 0.37 -14.51 13.40
N MET A 135 0.95 -15.66 13.03
CA MET A 135 0.47 -16.44 11.88
C MET A 135 -0.92 -17.04 12.10
N ALA A 136 -1.27 -17.41 13.34
CA ALA A 136 -2.60 -17.91 13.67
C ALA A 136 -3.66 -16.80 13.62
N GLU A 137 -3.37 -15.63 14.19
CA GLU A 137 -4.27 -14.46 14.23
C GLU A 137 -4.51 -13.85 12.85
N VAL A 138 -3.45 -13.70 12.05
CA VAL A 138 -3.59 -13.19 10.66
C VAL A 138 -4.43 -14.13 9.80
N ARG A 139 -4.38 -15.45 10.06
CA ARG A 139 -5.20 -16.44 9.34
C ARG A 139 -6.64 -16.48 9.82
N SER A 140 -6.90 -16.26 11.12
CA SER A 140 -8.26 -16.26 11.66
C SER A 140 -9.04 -14.99 11.33
N GLY A 141 -8.37 -13.85 11.15
CA GLY A 141 -8.98 -12.60 10.68
C GLY A 141 -9.27 -12.52 9.17
N ALA A 142 -8.88 -13.55 8.40
CA ALA A 142 -9.11 -13.64 6.95
C ALA A 142 -10.25 -14.60 6.57
N SER A 143 -10.98 -15.13 7.56
CA SER A 143 -12.20 -15.94 7.41
C SER A 143 -13.44 -15.12 7.78
#